data_AF-M5BSX9-F1
#
_entry.id   AF-M5BSX9-F1
#
_cell.length_a   1.000
_cell.length_b   1.000
_cell.length_c   1.000
_cell.angle_alpha   90.00
_cell.angle_beta   90.00
_cell.angle_gamma   90.00
#
_symmetry.space_group_name_H-M   'P 1'
#
loop_
_entity.id
_entity.type
_entity.pdbx_description
1 polymer ?
#
loop_
_entity_poly.entity_id
_entity_poly.type
_entity_poly.pdbx_seq_one_letter_code
_entity_poly.pdbx_strand_id
1 'polypeptide(L)'
;MGYGSRALKALESFYNGELFNLDEAPEETQEEDHHLTIDPNATLLTDKIAVRSATQMPPLLQRLSQRKPEMLDYIGVSYGLSPQLLRFWKRGGYCPLYLRQTTSDLTGENTCVMLKNLGDVSEGEEHWIGAFAQDFRRRFLTLLSFQFRDFGSAPALSILEAIANTEQKSEIGLTELNFLLTPFDLKRLEAYSNSLIDYHVVLDLLPMLATLYFGKRLGQDVKLNAIQSSIMLSLGLQRKTIEEVESELDIPVNQALALFVKAIRKICTPISAARESRRDRLEATRADRRGGASRGRGRSHARAQDQAARDD
;
A
#
# COMPACT_ATOMS: atom_id res chain seq x y z
N MET A 1 20.91 4.78 -19.91
CA MET A 1 20.11 5.30 -21.05
C MET A 1 18.58 5.16 -20.91
N GLY A 2 18.00 4.46 -19.92
CA GLY A 2 16.60 4.70 -19.51
C GLY A 2 15.50 4.52 -20.58
N TYR A 3 15.77 3.79 -21.67
CA TYR A 3 14.83 3.66 -22.79
C TYR A 3 13.46 3.10 -22.38
N GLY A 4 13.43 2.13 -21.46
CA GLY A 4 12.17 1.60 -20.93
C GLY A 4 11.32 2.67 -20.24
N SER A 5 11.92 3.55 -19.44
CA SER A 5 11.17 4.66 -18.82
C SER A 5 10.69 5.70 -19.85
N ARG A 6 11.43 5.89 -20.95
CA ARG A 6 10.99 6.76 -22.04
C ARG A 6 9.84 6.14 -22.84
N ALA A 7 9.89 4.82 -23.08
CA ALA A 7 8.83 4.09 -23.74
C ALA A 7 7.52 4.13 -22.94
N LEU A 8 7.59 3.93 -21.61
CA LEU A 8 6.40 4.05 -20.74
C LEU A 8 5.81 5.46 -20.77
N LYS A 9 6.64 6.50 -20.69
CA LYS A 9 6.16 7.89 -20.81
C LYS A 9 5.50 8.17 -22.16
N ALA A 10 6.10 7.73 -23.25
CA ALA A 10 5.52 7.90 -24.59
C ALA A 10 4.19 7.15 -24.74
N LEU A 11 4.08 5.96 -24.14
CA LEU A 11 2.86 5.16 -24.13
C LEU A 11 1.75 5.85 -23.31
N GLU A 12 2.09 6.38 -22.13
CA GLU A 12 1.16 7.15 -21.29
C GLU A 12 0.69 8.42 -21.99
N SER A 13 1.60 9.22 -22.56
CA SER A 13 1.24 10.42 -23.35
C SER A 13 0.39 10.10 -24.58
N PHE A 14 0.59 8.93 -25.21
CA PHE A 14 -0.24 8.50 -26.33
C PHE A 14 -1.69 8.21 -25.88
N TYR A 15 -1.87 7.40 -24.83
CA TYR A 15 -3.21 7.05 -24.35
C TYR A 15 -3.93 8.19 -23.62
N ASN A 16 -3.21 9.15 -23.06
CA ASN A 16 -3.78 10.39 -22.54
C ASN A 16 -4.19 11.38 -23.66
N GLY A 17 -3.85 11.10 -24.93
CA GLY A 17 -4.20 11.94 -26.06
C GLY A 17 -3.27 13.12 -26.33
N GLU A 18 -2.18 13.29 -25.57
CA GLU A 18 -1.21 14.40 -25.72
C GLU A 18 -0.48 14.37 -27.07
N LEU A 19 -0.34 13.18 -27.66
CA LEU A 19 0.44 12.96 -28.89
C LEU A 19 -0.42 12.96 -30.16
N PHE A 20 -1.75 13.01 -30.04
CA PHE A 20 -2.64 12.98 -31.19
C PHE A 20 -2.72 14.36 -31.83
N ASN A 21 -2.29 14.47 -33.09
CA ASN A 21 -2.33 15.73 -33.82
C ASN A 21 -3.61 15.78 -34.67
N LEU A 22 -4.60 16.56 -34.22
CA LEU A 22 -5.90 16.70 -34.90
C LEU A 22 -5.77 17.25 -36.33
N ASP A 23 -4.74 18.06 -36.60
CA ASP A 23 -4.51 18.70 -37.90
C ASP A 23 -3.85 17.77 -38.94
N GLU A 24 -3.18 16.70 -38.48
CA GLU A 24 -2.50 15.69 -39.32
C GLU A 24 -3.22 14.33 -39.33
N ALA A 25 -4.38 14.23 -38.67
CA ALA A 25 -5.17 13.00 -38.68
C ALA A 25 -5.57 12.70 -40.14
N PRO A 26 -5.14 11.57 -40.72
CA PRO A 26 -5.64 11.19 -42.03
C PRO A 26 -7.17 11.11 -41.93
N GLU A 27 -7.87 11.73 -42.89
CA GLU A 27 -9.30 11.48 -43.11
C GLU A 27 -9.50 9.97 -43.01
N GLU A 28 -10.48 9.55 -42.18
CA GLU A 28 -10.78 8.16 -41.83
C GLU A 28 -10.41 7.25 -43.00
N THR A 29 -9.23 6.63 -42.91
CA THR A 29 -8.83 5.68 -43.93
C THR A 29 -9.76 4.53 -43.65
N GLN A 30 -10.87 4.49 -44.39
CA GLN A 30 -11.76 3.36 -44.46
C GLN A 30 -10.85 2.15 -44.46
N GLU A 31 -11.02 1.28 -43.47
CA GLU A 31 -10.51 -0.08 -43.57
C GLU A 31 -11.15 -0.61 -44.86
N GLU A 32 -10.49 -0.40 -45.99
CA GLU A 32 -10.80 -1.10 -47.20
C GLU A 32 -10.54 -2.54 -46.82
N ASP A 33 -11.60 -3.26 -46.48
CA ASP A 33 -11.63 -4.71 -46.52
C ASP A 33 -11.07 -5.07 -47.89
N HIS A 34 -9.76 -5.34 -47.92
CA HIS A 34 -9.05 -5.78 -49.10
C HIS A 34 -9.45 -7.24 -49.36
N HIS A 35 -10.74 -7.44 -49.63
CA HIS A 35 -11.24 -8.61 -50.30
C HIS A 35 -10.47 -8.68 -51.62
N LEU A 36 -9.63 -9.71 -51.73
CA LEU A 36 -9.09 -10.14 -53.01
C LEU A 36 -10.29 -10.20 -53.97
N THR A 37 -10.22 -9.48 -55.08
CA THR A 37 -11.17 -9.61 -56.18
C THR A 37 -10.92 -10.99 -56.78
N ILE A 38 -11.51 -12.02 -56.17
CA ILE A 38 -11.47 -13.39 -56.67
C ILE A 38 -12.49 -13.42 -57.80
N ASP A 39 -12.03 -13.70 -59.01
CA ASP A 39 -12.93 -13.96 -60.13
C ASP A 39 -13.87 -15.12 -59.73
N PRO A 40 -15.19 -14.97 -59.82
CA PRO A 40 -16.14 -15.99 -59.35
C PRO A 40 -16.04 -17.32 -60.12
N ASN A 41 -15.31 -17.36 -61.24
CA ASN A 41 -15.01 -18.56 -62.03
C ASN A 41 -13.59 -19.13 -61.79
N ALA A 42 -12.80 -18.56 -60.88
CA ALA A 42 -11.46 -19.05 -60.59
C ALA A 42 -11.50 -20.42 -59.89
N THR A 43 -10.86 -21.42 -60.48
CA THR A 43 -10.68 -22.76 -59.91
C THR A 43 -9.29 -22.86 -59.26
N LEU A 44 -9.10 -23.72 -58.25
CA LEU A 44 -7.80 -23.94 -57.57
C LEU A 44 -6.62 -24.24 -58.53
N LEU A 45 -6.89 -24.79 -59.71
CA LEU A 45 -5.88 -25.09 -60.74
C LEU A 45 -5.46 -23.87 -61.58
N THR A 46 -6.27 -22.82 -61.60
CA THR A 46 -6.04 -21.56 -62.34
C THR A 46 -5.58 -20.42 -61.44
N ASP A 47 -5.47 -20.68 -60.14
CA ASP A 47 -5.05 -19.68 -59.16
C ASP A 47 -3.60 -19.28 -59.39
N LYS A 48 -3.38 -17.99 -59.61
CA LYS A 48 -2.04 -17.41 -59.80
C LYS A 48 -1.64 -16.77 -58.47
N ILE A 49 -0.85 -17.51 -57.69
CA ILE A 49 -0.27 -17.01 -56.45
C ILE A 49 0.74 -15.91 -56.79
N ALA A 50 0.31 -14.66 -56.71
CA ALA A 50 1.15 -13.48 -56.86
C ALA A 50 1.36 -12.79 -55.51
N VAL A 51 2.57 -12.29 -55.29
CA VAL A 51 2.85 -11.39 -54.16
C VAL A 51 2.01 -10.13 -54.35
N ARG A 52 1.31 -9.70 -53.30
CA ARG A 52 0.49 -8.47 -53.32
C ARG A 52 1.32 -7.30 -53.85
N SER A 53 0.71 -6.45 -54.69
CA SER A 53 1.43 -5.30 -55.23
C SER A 53 1.90 -4.40 -54.09
N ALA A 54 3.14 -3.89 -54.18
CA ALA A 54 3.75 -3.09 -53.11
C ALA A 54 2.94 -1.82 -52.75
N THR A 55 2.13 -1.34 -53.69
CA THR A 55 1.19 -0.22 -53.58
C THR A 55 -0.10 -0.54 -52.83
N GLN A 56 -0.47 -1.82 -52.68
CA GLN A 56 -1.66 -2.28 -51.95
C GLN A 56 -1.35 -2.79 -50.55
N MET A 57 -0.08 -2.76 -50.13
CA MET A 57 0.30 -3.18 -48.78
C MET A 57 0.25 -1.98 -47.83
N PRO A 58 -0.38 -2.10 -46.65
CA PRO A 58 -0.30 -1.06 -45.64
C PRO A 58 1.16 -0.85 -45.21
N PRO A 59 1.52 0.38 -44.79
CA PRO A 59 2.87 0.67 -44.32
C PRO A 59 3.21 -0.17 -43.09
N LEU A 60 4.47 -0.63 -42.99
CA LEU A 60 4.94 -1.44 -41.86
C LEU A 60 4.86 -0.70 -40.52
N LEU A 61 5.10 0.62 -40.55
CA LEU A 61 5.08 1.49 -39.38
C LEU A 61 4.17 2.69 -39.66
N GLN A 62 3.31 2.98 -38.70
CA GLN A 62 2.50 4.19 -38.66
C GLN A 62 3.03 5.13 -37.57
N ARG A 63 2.96 6.44 -37.81
CA ARG A 63 3.34 7.41 -36.78
C ARG A 63 2.27 7.44 -35.69
N LEU A 64 2.70 7.49 -34.43
CA LEU A 64 1.78 7.58 -33.28
C LEU A 64 0.87 8.82 -33.35
N SER A 65 1.32 9.91 -33.96
CA SER A 65 0.51 11.14 -34.10
C SER A 65 -0.70 10.99 -35.03
N GLN A 66 -0.67 10.01 -35.93
CA GLN A 66 -1.71 9.77 -36.94
C GLN A 66 -2.74 8.72 -36.49
N ARG A 67 -2.50 8.05 -35.37
CA ARG A 67 -3.40 7.04 -34.84
C ARG A 67 -4.19 7.62 -33.69
N LYS A 68 -5.52 7.57 -33.79
CA LYS A 68 -6.40 7.92 -32.68
C LYS A 68 -6.22 6.90 -31.54
N PRO A 69 -5.91 7.33 -30.30
CA PRO A 69 -5.83 6.41 -29.17
C PRO A 69 -7.22 5.94 -28.75
N GLU A 70 -7.30 4.69 -28.32
CA GLU A 70 -8.48 4.15 -27.64
C GLU A 70 -8.57 4.71 -26.21
N MET A 71 -9.78 4.88 -25.69
CA MET A 71 -9.97 5.27 -24.29
C MET A 71 -9.62 4.08 -23.39
N LEU A 72 -8.57 4.25 -22.58
CA LEU A 72 -8.13 3.26 -21.60
C LEU A 72 -8.16 3.85 -20.19
N ASP A 73 -8.72 3.09 -19.26
CA ASP A 73 -8.80 3.51 -17.84
C ASP A 73 -7.52 3.18 -17.07
N TYR A 74 -6.86 2.06 -17.39
CA TYR A 74 -5.65 1.62 -16.68
C TYR A 74 -4.72 0.80 -17.57
N ILE A 75 -3.45 0.76 -17.18
CA ILE A 75 -2.44 -0.14 -17.74
C ILE A 75 -1.98 -1.10 -16.66
N GLY A 76 -1.94 -2.38 -16.99
CA GLY A 76 -1.42 -3.42 -16.13
C GLY A 76 -0.15 -4.06 -16.66
N VAL A 77 0.68 -4.54 -15.75
CA VAL A 77 1.85 -5.35 -16.06
C VAL A 77 1.85 -6.62 -15.21
N SER A 78 2.25 -7.73 -15.82
CA SER A 78 2.46 -9.01 -15.14
C SER A 78 3.89 -9.47 -15.38
N TYR A 79 4.62 -9.76 -14.32
CA TYR A 79 6.04 -10.15 -14.41
C TYR A 79 6.47 -11.01 -13.22
N GLY A 80 7.61 -11.71 -13.37
CA GLY A 80 8.26 -12.42 -12.26
C GLY A 80 8.93 -11.45 -11.30
N LEU A 81 8.62 -11.55 -10.00
CA LEU A 81 9.02 -10.58 -9.00
C LEU A 81 10.54 -10.60 -8.77
N SER A 82 11.23 -9.63 -9.37
CA SER A 82 12.63 -9.33 -9.11
C SER A 82 12.81 -7.92 -8.53
N PRO A 83 13.79 -7.67 -7.65
CA PRO A 83 14.03 -6.34 -7.07
C PRO A 83 14.29 -5.25 -8.11
N GLN A 84 14.89 -5.62 -9.25
CA GLN A 84 15.18 -4.69 -10.35
C GLN A 84 13.91 -4.23 -11.05
N LEU A 85 13.03 -5.18 -11.41
CA LEU A 85 11.75 -4.87 -12.06
C LEU A 85 10.80 -4.14 -11.09
N LEU A 86 10.73 -4.56 -9.83
CA LEU A 86 9.92 -3.87 -8.83
C LEU A 86 10.31 -2.39 -8.70
N ARG A 87 11.62 -2.08 -8.65
CA ARG A 87 12.11 -0.69 -8.63
C ARG A 87 11.83 0.06 -9.92
N PHE A 88 11.83 -0.62 -11.07
CA PHE A 88 11.48 -0.02 -12.35
C PHE A 88 10.00 0.38 -12.39
N TRP A 89 9.09 -0.53 -12.05
CA TRP A 89 7.65 -0.28 -12.05
C TRP A 89 7.21 0.69 -10.96
N LYS A 90 7.80 0.61 -9.76
CA LYS A 90 7.58 1.59 -8.68
C LYS A 90 7.94 3.01 -9.12
N ARG A 91 9.06 3.19 -9.84
CA ARG A 91 9.43 4.51 -10.42
C ARG A 91 8.50 4.97 -11.53
N GLY A 92 7.85 4.03 -12.22
CA GLY A 92 6.81 4.32 -13.20
C GLY A 92 5.47 4.71 -12.59
N GLY A 93 5.30 4.62 -11.26
CA GLY A 93 4.03 4.93 -10.59
C GLY A 93 3.02 3.78 -10.61
N TYR A 94 3.46 2.55 -10.87
CA TYR A 94 2.61 1.37 -10.81
C TYR A 94 2.42 0.92 -9.36
N CYS A 95 1.20 0.51 -9.01
CA CYS A 95 0.81 0.02 -7.70
C CYS A 95 0.61 -1.51 -7.76
N PRO A 96 1.21 -2.30 -6.86
CA PRO A 96 1.02 -3.74 -6.83
C PRO A 96 -0.34 -4.08 -6.22
N LEU A 97 -1.09 -4.96 -6.90
CA LEU A 97 -2.41 -5.40 -6.44
C LEU A 97 -2.48 -6.90 -6.18
N TYR A 98 -1.56 -7.68 -6.75
CA TYR A 98 -1.54 -9.12 -6.60
C TYR A 98 -0.12 -9.68 -6.67
N LEU A 99 0.13 -10.67 -5.83
CA LEU A 99 1.32 -11.49 -5.85
C LEU A 99 0.91 -12.95 -5.68
N ARG A 100 1.29 -13.77 -6.65
CA ARG A 100 1.06 -15.22 -6.59
C ARG A 100 1.90 -15.83 -5.47
N GLN A 101 1.32 -16.75 -4.70
CA GLN A 101 2.03 -17.45 -3.62
C GLN A 101 2.94 -18.55 -4.17
N THR A 102 2.49 -19.25 -5.21
CA THR A 102 3.30 -20.28 -5.88
C THR A 102 4.29 -19.65 -6.84
N THR A 103 5.54 -20.07 -6.71
CA THR A 103 6.61 -19.72 -7.65
C THR A 103 6.37 -20.40 -8.99
N SER A 104 6.86 -19.78 -10.07
CA SER A 104 6.88 -20.44 -11.37
C SER A 104 7.94 -21.54 -11.39
N ASP A 105 7.61 -22.72 -11.92
CA ASP A 105 8.56 -23.84 -12.04
C ASP A 105 9.77 -23.52 -12.93
N LEU A 106 9.60 -22.59 -13.89
CA LEU A 106 10.65 -22.24 -14.85
C LEU A 106 11.66 -21.25 -14.27
N THR A 107 11.18 -20.22 -13.56
CA THR A 107 12.04 -19.11 -13.09
C THR A 107 12.26 -19.11 -11.58
N GLY A 108 11.46 -19.85 -10.81
CA GLY A 108 11.46 -19.79 -9.35
C GLY A 108 10.90 -18.48 -8.78
N GLU A 109 10.40 -17.57 -9.62
CA GLU A 109 9.89 -16.26 -9.19
C GLU A 109 8.37 -16.28 -8.99
N ASN A 110 7.89 -15.45 -8.06
CA ASN A 110 6.47 -15.21 -7.85
C ASN A 110 5.93 -14.23 -8.89
N THR A 111 4.83 -14.54 -9.56
CA THR A 111 4.20 -13.60 -10.50
C THR A 111 3.55 -12.43 -9.77
N CYS A 112 3.95 -11.21 -10.09
CA CYS A 112 3.38 -9.96 -9.57
C CYS A 112 2.58 -9.24 -10.64
N VAL A 113 1.40 -8.74 -10.26
CA VAL A 113 0.58 -7.86 -11.10
C VAL A 113 0.54 -6.47 -10.48
N MET A 114 0.94 -5.47 -11.28
CA MET A 114 0.90 -4.07 -10.88
C MET A 114 0.07 -3.28 -11.90
N LEU A 115 -0.75 -2.36 -11.42
CA LEU A 115 -1.59 -1.50 -12.24
C LEU A 115 -1.21 -0.04 -12.07
N LYS A 116 -1.39 0.74 -13.12
CA LYS A 116 -1.31 2.20 -13.12
C LYS A 116 -2.55 2.75 -13.79
N ASN A 117 -3.14 3.77 -13.19
CA ASN A 117 -4.27 4.45 -13.77
C ASN A 117 -3.86 5.35 -14.94
N LEU A 118 -4.71 5.45 -15.95
CA LEU A 118 -4.60 6.39 -17.06
C LEU A 118 -5.72 7.44 -16.96
N GLY A 119 -5.47 8.64 -17.47
CA GLY A 119 -6.42 9.75 -17.44
C GLY A 119 -6.27 10.71 -16.26
N ASP A 120 -6.72 11.95 -16.48
CA ASP A 120 -6.82 12.99 -15.44
C ASP A 120 -7.96 12.61 -14.49
N VAL A 121 -7.55 12.11 -13.33
CA VAL A 121 -8.45 11.86 -12.22
C VAL A 121 -8.98 13.20 -11.74
N SER A 122 -10.26 13.46 -11.99
CA SER A 122 -10.95 14.57 -11.35
C SER A 122 -10.71 14.50 -9.84
N GLU A 123 -10.24 15.59 -9.25
CA GLU A 123 -9.90 15.71 -7.83
C GLU A 123 -11.14 15.39 -6.96
N GLY A 124 -11.33 14.11 -6.59
CA GLY A 124 -12.48 13.71 -5.78
C GLY A 124 -12.91 12.24 -5.89
N GLU A 125 -12.53 11.52 -6.95
CA GLU A 125 -12.91 10.10 -7.06
C GLU A 125 -11.90 9.19 -6.33
N GLU A 126 -12.36 8.56 -5.25
CA GLU A 126 -11.66 7.44 -4.62
C GLU A 126 -11.44 6.34 -5.66
N HIS A 127 -10.22 6.30 -6.19
CA HIS A 127 -9.86 5.32 -7.20
C HIS A 127 -9.96 3.92 -6.63
N TRP A 128 -10.72 3.05 -7.31
CA TRP A 128 -10.86 1.63 -6.96
C TRP A 128 -9.49 0.97 -6.73
N ILE A 129 -8.47 1.36 -7.49
CA ILE A 129 -7.07 0.91 -7.32
C ILE A 129 -6.58 1.11 -5.89
N GLY A 130 -6.91 2.22 -5.23
CA GLY A 130 -6.57 2.47 -3.84
C GLY A 130 -7.26 1.50 -2.86
N ALA A 131 -8.53 1.19 -3.09
CA ALA A 131 -9.25 0.20 -2.29
C ALA A 131 -8.69 -1.23 -2.48
N PHE A 132 -8.36 -1.61 -3.72
CA PHE A 132 -7.70 -2.89 -3.97
C PHE A 132 -6.26 -2.94 -3.43
N ALA A 133 -5.54 -1.83 -3.45
CA ALA A 133 -4.21 -1.72 -2.86
C ALA A 133 -4.27 -1.90 -1.33
N GLN A 134 -5.27 -1.32 -0.66
CA GLN A 134 -5.53 -1.52 0.76
C GLN A 134 -5.82 -2.99 1.10
N ASP A 135 -6.69 -3.62 0.32
CA ASP A 135 -7.03 -5.03 0.56
C ASP A 135 -5.84 -5.94 0.26
N PHE A 136 -5.08 -5.67 -0.81
CA PHE A 136 -3.83 -6.37 -1.11
C PHE A 136 -2.83 -6.21 0.02
N ARG A 137 -2.65 -5.00 0.57
CA ARG A 137 -1.78 -4.74 1.71
C ARG A 137 -2.17 -5.59 2.91
N ARG A 138 -3.44 -5.59 3.29
CA ARG A 138 -3.93 -6.40 4.42
C ARG A 138 -3.65 -7.88 4.21
N ARG A 139 -3.96 -8.41 3.02
CA ARG A 139 -3.71 -9.82 2.66
C ARG A 139 -2.21 -10.13 2.66
N PHE A 140 -1.39 -9.25 2.11
CA PHE A 140 0.05 -9.42 2.03
C PHE A 140 0.69 -9.48 3.42
N LEU A 141 0.27 -8.61 4.35
CA LEU A 141 0.75 -8.65 5.74
C LEU A 141 0.47 -9.99 6.42
N THR A 142 -0.70 -10.59 6.17
CA THR A 142 -1.01 -11.92 6.69
C THR A 142 -0.20 -13.02 6.00
N LEU A 143 -0.06 -12.94 4.67
CA LEU A 143 0.64 -13.92 3.84
C LEU A 143 2.17 -13.94 4.06
N LEU A 144 2.76 -12.87 4.60
CA LEU A 144 4.19 -12.79 4.94
C LEU A 144 4.67 -13.91 5.88
N SER A 145 3.79 -14.42 6.74
CA SER A 145 4.10 -15.51 7.65
C SER A 145 4.01 -16.92 7.05
N PHE A 146 3.41 -17.04 5.85
CA PHE A 146 3.19 -18.31 5.16
C PHE A 146 4.23 -18.49 4.06
N GLN A 147 3.80 -18.58 2.79
CA GLN A 147 4.65 -18.85 1.64
C GLN A 147 5.70 -17.74 1.37
N PHE A 148 5.49 -16.55 1.92
CA PHE A 148 6.43 -15.42 1.80
C PHE A 148 7.37 -15.30 3.01
N ARG A 149 7.43 -16.29 3.90
CA ARG A 149 8.42 -16.34 4.99
C ARG A 149 9.84 -16.40 4.43
N ASP A 150 10.08 -17.22 3.42
CA ASP A 150 11.39 -17.39 2.79
C ASP A 150 11.81 -16.17 1.96
N PHE A 151 10.90 -15.23 1.75
CA PHE A 151 11.18 -14.02 1.00
C PHE A 151 12.13 -13.10 1.77
N GLY A 152 13.00 -12.39 1.05
CA GLY A 152 13.82 -11.36 1.65
C GLY A 152 12.96 -10.22 2.22
N SER A 153 13.39 -9.69 3.36
CA SER A 153 12.82 -8.53 4.04
C SER A 153 12.90 -7.25 3.20
N ALA A 154 14.01 -7.04 2.48
CA ALA A 154 14.20 -5.87 1.61
C ALA A 154 13.19 -5.77 0.45
N PRO A 155 12.94 -6.83 -0.35
CA PRO A 155 11.90 -6.78 -1.37
C PRO A 155 10.49 -6.75 -0.76
N ALA A 156 10.24 -7.40 0.38
CA ALA A 156 8.95 -7.29 1.08
C ALA A 156 8.62 -5.83 1.47
N LEU A 157 9.60 -5.12 2.03
CA LEU A 157 9.48 -3.69 2.32
C LEU A 157 9.25 -2.87 1.06
N SER A 158 9.96 -3.19 -0.03
CA SER A 158 9.82 -2.46 -1.29
C SER A 158 8.41 -2.57 -1.87
N ILE A 159 7.74 -3.71 -1.71
CA ILE A 159 6.34 -3.93 -2.10
C ILE A 159 5.42 -3.09 -1.20
N LEU A 160 5.59 -3.16 0.12
CA LEU A 160 4.77 -2.38 1.06
C LEU A 160 4.90 -0.87 0.83
N GLU A 161 6.08 -0.39 0.47
CA GLU A 161 6.31 1.00 0.09
C GLU A 161 5.66 1.37 -1.24
N ALA A 162 5.59 0.44 -2.20
CA ALA A 162 4.93 0.69 -3.48
C ALA A 162 3.40 0.85 -3.31
N ILE A 163 2.81 0.12 -2.36
CA ILE A 163 1.39 0.25 -2.00
C ILE A 163 1.12 1.58 -1.29
N ALA A 164 2.04 2.03 -0.43
CA ALA A 164 1.85 3.19 0.44
C ALA A 164 1.65 4.53 -0.29
N ASN A 165 1.92 4.59 -1.60
CA ASN A 165 1.72 5.81 -2.40
C ASN A 165 0.24 6.08 -2.73
N THR A 166 -0.70 5.18 -2.41
CA THR A 166 -2.08 5.23 -2.92
C THR A 166 -3.15 5.55 -1.85
N GLU A 167 -2.83 5.77 -0.57
CA GLU A 167 -3.85 5.63 0.50
C GLU A 167 -4.13 6.85 1.39
N GLN A 168 -5.44 7.01 1.65
CA GLN A 168 -6.09 7.84 2.67
C GLN A 168 -5.83 7.33 4.10
N LYS A 169 -5.84 8.28 5.05
CA LYS A 169 -5.37 8.14 6.43
C LYS A 169 -6.50 7.71 7.37
N SER A 170 -6.62 6.41 7.67
CA SER A 170 -7.42 5.96 8.84
C SER A 170 -6.50 5.70 10.03
N GLU A 171 -6.34 6.71 10.88
CA GLU A 171 -5.65 6.56 12.16
C GLU A 171 -6.43 5.60 13.07
N ILE A 172 -5.72 4.83 13.90
CA ILE A 172 -6.37 3.89 14.80
C ILE A 172 -7.23 4.61 15.84
N GLY A 173 -8.50 4.20 15.94
CA GLY A 173 -9.38 4.66 17.00
C GLY A 173 -8.90 4.19 18.37
N LEU A 174 -8.99 5.07 19.37
CA LEU A 174 -8.60 4.77 20.76
C LEU A 174 -9.39 3.62 21.39
N THR A 175 -10.61 3.36 20.92
CA THR A 175 -11.46 2.23 21.35
C THR A 175 -10.92 0.90 20.82
N GLU A 176 -10.55 0.86 19.54
CA GLU A 176 -9.95 -0.31 18.92
C GLU A 176 -8.60 -0.66 19.56
N LEU A 177 -7.78 0.35 19.86
CA LEU A 177 -6.50 0.15 20.55
C LEU A 177 -6.67 -0.56 21.90
N ASN A 178 -7.72 -0.23 22.67
CA ASN A 178 -7.99 -0.88 23.95
C ASN A 178 -8.54 -2.30 23.82
N PHE A 179 -9.15 -2.63 22.67
CA PHE A 179 -9.56 -3.99 22.37
C PHE A 179 -8.36 -4.85 21.96
N LEU A 180 -7.41 -4.27 21.23
CA LEU A 180 -6.21 -4.96 20.74
C LEU A 180 -5.10 -5.10 21.79
N LEU A 181 -4.97 -4.14 22.71
CA LEU A 181 -3.90 -4.10 23.71
C LEU A 181 -4.45 -3.97 25.12
N THR A 182 -4.12 -4.95 25.97
CA THR A 182 -4.45 -4.85 27.39
C THR A 182 -3.51 -3.88 28.11
N PRO A 183 -3.90 -3.34 29.28
CA PRO A 183 -3.00 -2.52 30.09
C PRO A 183 -1.71 -3.24 30.52
N PHE A 184 -1.74 -4.57 30.65
CA PHE A 184 -0.58 -5.37 31.02
C PHE A 184 0.41 -5.49 29.86
N ASP A 185 -0.09 -5.63 28.64
CA ASP A 185 0.74 -5.67 27.42
C ASP A 185 1.52 -4.39 27.22
N LEU A 186 0.90 -3.23 27.50
CA LEU A 186 1.62 -1.96 27.44
C LEU A 186 2.72 -1.83 28.49
N LYS A 187 2.47 -2.30 29.72
CA LYS A 187 3.51 -2.32 30.76
C LYS A 187 4.68 -3.22 30.36
N ARG A 188 4.41 -4.37 29.73
CA ARG A 188 5.44 -5.27 29.17
C ARG A 188 6.23 -4.55 28.07
N LEU A 189 5.54 -3.90 27.14
CA LEU A 189 6.17 -3.14 26.06
C LEU A 189 7.04 -1.99 26.58
N GLU A 190 6.57 -1.27 27.59
CA GLU A 190 7.32 -0.20 28.24
C GLU A 190 8.56 -0.73 28.97
N ALA A 191 8.42 -1.82 29.74
CA ALA A 191 9.54 -2.48 30.41
C ALA A 191 10.60 -2.97 29.40
N TYR A 192 10.17 -3.52 28.26
CA TYR A 192 11.09 -3.90 27.17
C TYR A 192 11.75 -2.69 26.52
N SER A 193 10.99 -1.62 26.27
CA SER A 193 11.54 -0.39 25.70
C SER A 193 12.59 0.27 26.60
N ASN A 194 12.53 0.02 27.92
CA ASN A 194 13.48 0.44 28.93
C ASN A 194 14.60 -0.59 29.17
N SER A 195 14.68 -1.64 28.36
CA SER A 195 15.67 -2.72 28.44
C SER A 195 15.67 -3.47 29.78
N LEU A 196 14.52 -3.56 30.46
CA LEU A 196 14.38 -4.26 31.76
C LEU A 196 14.05 -5.75 31.61
N ILE A 197 13.51 -6.16 30.47
CA ILE A 197 13.09 -7.53 30.19
C ILE A 197 13.64 -8.01 28.84
N ASP A 198 13.68 -9.32 28.67
CA ASP A 198 14.09 -9.98 27.42
C ASP A 198 13.01 -9.86 26.33
N TYR A 199 13.41 -9.92 25.06
CA TYR A 199 12.51 -9.81 23.91
C TYR A 199 11.53 -10.98 23.80
N HIS A 200 11.87 -12.17 24.32
CA HIS A 200 10.95 -13.33 24.32
C HIS A 200 9.63 -13.02 25.04
N VAL A 201 9.65 -12.12 26.03
CA VAL A 201 8.48 -11.69 26.79
C VAL A 201 7.58 -10.73 26.00
N VAL A 202 7.97 -10.30 24.79
CA VAL A 202 7.19 -9.38 23.95
C VAL A 202 6.85 -9.99 22.59
N LEU A 203 7.38 -11.18 22.29
CA LEU A 203 7.28 -11.83 20.98
C LEU A 203 5.82 -12.04 20.54
N ASP A 204 4.94 -12.39 21.48
CA ASP A 204 3.49 -12.55 21.27
C ASP A 204 2.80 -11.27 20.77
N LEU A 205 3.31 -10.10 21.15
CA LEU A 205 2.74 -8.80 20.77
C LEU A 205 3.23 -8.29 19.41
N LEU A 206 4.33 -8.85 18.88
CA LEU A 206 4.98 -8.35 17.67
C LEU A 206 4.14 -8.44 16.40
N PRO A 207 3.43 -9.55 16.11
CA PRO A 207 2.63 -9.63 14.89
C PRO A 207 1.57 -8.54 14.83
N MET A 208 0.95 -8.23 15.97
CA MET A 208 -0.05 -7.18 16.07
C MET A 208 0.59 -5.79 15.87
N LEU A 209 1.68 -5.48 16.57
CA LEU A 209 2.37 -4.20 16.44
C LEU A 209 2.90 -3.97 15.01
N ALA A 210 3.48 -5.01 14.40
CA ALA A 210 3.94 -4.94 13.03
C ALA A 210 2.78 -4.73 12.05
N THR A 211 1.65 -5.40 12.25
CA THR A 211 0.44 -5.20 11.43
C THR A 211 -0.08 -3.77 11.53
N LEU A 212 -0.11 -3.19 12.74
CA LEU A 212 -0.51 -1.78 12.92
C LEU A 212 0.47 -0.80 12.26
N TYR A 213 1.77 -1.08 12.34
CA TYR A 213 2.82 -0.25 11.76
C TYR A 213 2.80 -0.29 10.24
N PHE A 214 2.91 -1.49 9.67
CA PHE A 214 2.89 -1.71 8.24
C PHE A 214 1.51 -1.58 7.62
N GLY A 215 0.45 -1.43 8.43
CA GLY A 215 -0.88 -0.97 8.03
C GLY A 215 -1.06 0.55 8.05
N LYS A 216 -0.03 1.35 8.37
CA LYS A 216 -0.09 2.84 8.49
C LYS A 216 -1.11 3.35 9.51
N ARG A 217 -1.53 2.51 10.48
CA ARG A 217 -2.54 2.89 11.48
C ARG A 217 -1.97 3.67 12.67
N LEU A 218 -0.65 3.65 12.84
CA LEU A 218 0.09 4.29 13.95
C LEU A 218 0.43 5.79 13.72
N GLY A 219 -0.16 6.42 12.71
CA GLY A 219 0.11 7.83 12.36
C GLY A 219 1.37 8.02 11.52
N GLN A 220 1.52 9.20 10.91
CA GLN A 220 2.64 9.50 9.98
C GLN A 220 3.96 9.81 10.71
N ASP A 221 3.92 10.08 12.00
CA ASP A 221 5.07 10.52 12.79
C ASP A 221 6.02 9.37 13.13
N VAL A 222 5.53 8.13 13.10
CA VAL A 222 6.36 6.94 13.38
C VAL A 222 7.09 6.49 12.12
N LYS A 223 8.30 7.01 11.93
CA LYS A 223 9.21 6.54 10.87
C LYS A 223 10.34 5.71 11.46
N LEU A 224 10.38 4.43 11.07
CA LEU A 224 11.49 3.53 11.35
C LEU A 224 12.53 3.68 10.24
N ASN A 225 13.80 3.50 10.60
CA ASN A 225 14.86 3.39 9.60
C ASN A 225 14.67 2.11 8.77
N ALA A 226 15.21 2.04 7.54
CA ALA A 226 15.08 0.88 6.66
C ALA A 226 15.49 -0.43 7.36
N ILE A 227 16.60 -0.43 8.10
CA ILE A 227 17.07 -1.59 8.87
C ILE A 227 16.10 -1.92 10.03
N GLN A 228 15.59 -0.91 10.73
CA GLN A 228 14.61 -1.10 11.81
C GLN A 228 13.29 -1.68 11.28
N SER A 229 12.81 -1.20 10.13
CA SER A 229 11.64 -1.73 9.44
C SER A 229 11.89 -3.17 9.00
N SER A 230 13.08 -3.47 8.49
CA SER A 230 13.44 -4.82 8.05
C SER A 230 13.41 -5.82 9.21
N ILE A 231 14.02 -5.45 10.34
CA ILE A 231 14.00 -6.26 11.56
C ILE A 231 12.56 -6.45 12.06
N MET A 232 11.76 -5.37 12.11
CA MET A 232 10.37 -5.45 12.56
C MET A 232 9.51 -6.33 11.64
N LEU A 233 9.71 -6.27 10.32
CA LEU A 233 9.01 -7.10 9.36
C LEU A 233 9.41 -8.57 9.48
N SER A 234 10.71 -8.84 9.62
CA SER A 234 11.24 -10.20 9.69
C SER A 234 10.81 -10.92 10.97
N LEU A 235 10.96 -10.28 12.13
CA LEU A 235 10.56 -10.85 13.42
C LEU A 235 9.04 -10.85 13.61
N GLY A 236 8.36 -9.76 13.25
CA GLY A 236 6.94 -9.57 13.54
C GLY A 236 6.01 -10.25 12.55
N LEU A 237 6.27 -10.11 11.24
CA LEU A 237 5.36 -10.60 10.18
C LEU A 237 5.85 -11.90 9.54
N GLN A 238 7.14 -12.01 9.21
CA GLN A 238 7.68 -13.25 8.63
C GLN A 238 7.94 -14.33 9.68
N ARG A 239 7.97 -13.94 10.97
CA ARG A 239 8.21 -14.84 12.12
C ARG A 239 9.52 -15.62 12.00
N LYS A 240 10.54 -14.94 11.44
CA LYS A 240 11.91 -15.45 11.36
C LYS A 240 12.56 -15.45 12.74
N THR A 241 13.53 -16.34 12.94
CA THR A 241 14.36 -16.29 14.15
C THR A 241 15.36 -15.15 14.07
N ILE A 242 16.00 -14.81 15.20
CA ILE A 242 16.94 -13.68 15.19
C ILE A 242 18.25 -14.04 14.48
N GLU A 243 18.62 -15.32 14.47
CA GLU A 243 19.75 -15.86 13.74
C GLU A 243 19.51 -15.79 12.22
N GLU A 244 18.28 -16.09 11.77
CA GLU A 244 17.88 -15.90 10.38
C GLU A 244 17.99 -14.41 9.98
N VAL A 245 17.57 -13.49 10.85
CA VAL A 245 17.70 -12.04 10.62
C VAL A 245 19.15 -11.57 10.57
N GLU A 246 20.02 -12.12 11.43
CA GLU A 246 21.47 -11.86 11.41
C GLU A 246 22.06 -12.29 10.07
N SER A 247 21.75 -13.51 9.61
CA SER A 247 22.27 -14.04 8.34
C SER A 247 21.81 -13.23 7.12
N GLU A 248 20.61 -12.66 7.18
CA GLU A 248 20.03 -11.90 6.07
C GLU A 248 20.54 -10.46 5.99
N LEU A 249 20.74 -9.82 7.15
CA LEU A 249 21.15 -8.41 7.22
C LEU A 249 22.65 -8.21 7.39
N ASP A 250 23.40 -9.29 7.67
CA ASP A 250 24.84 -9.25 7.97
C ASP A 250 25.15 -8.32 9.16
N ILE A 251 24.32 -8.42 10.21
CA ILE A 251 24.42 -7.59 11.43
C ILE A 251 24.45 -8.52 12.66
N PRO A 252 25.39 -8.34 13.60
CA PRO A 252 25.45 -9.15 14.82
C PRO A 252 24.14 -9.13 15.62
N VAL A 253 23.74 -10.29 16.20
CA VAL A 253 22.50 -10.43 17.01
C VAL A 253 22.32 -9.31 18.04
N ASN A 254 23.38 -8.95 18.77
CA ASN A 254 23.33 -7.90 19.79
C ASN A 254 22.94 -6.54 19.21
N GLN A 255 23.43 -6.21 18.01
CA GLN A 255 23.08 -4.98 17.32
C GLN A 255 21.65 -5.03 16.78
N ALA A 256 21.21 -6.18 16.25
CA ALA A 256 19.84 -6.39 15.80
C ALA A 256 18.84 -6.19 16.96
N LEU A 257 19.12 -6.76 18.14
CA LEU A 257 18.33 -6.57 19.36
C LEU A 257 18.32 -5.10 19.81
N ALA A 258 19.47 -4.41 19.79
CA ALA A 258 19.53 -3.00 20.16
C ALA A 258 18.72 -2.10 19.21
N LEU A 259 18.74 -2.39 17.90
CA LEU A 259 17.93 -1.69 16.91
C LEU A 259 16.44 -2.01 17.06
N PHE A 260 16.13 -3.23 17.45
CA PHE A 260 14.77 -3.69 17.71
C PHE A 260 14.15 -3.00 18.94
N VAL A 261 14.88 -2.88 20.05
CA VAL A 261 14.45 -2.08 21.22
C VAL A 261 14.14 -0.65 20.81
N LYS A 262 15.01 -0.02 19.99
CA LYS A 262 14.76 1.34 19.47
C LYS A 262 13.51 1.42 18.60
N ALA A 263 13.22 0.38 17.80
CA ALA A 263 12.01 0.32 16.98
C ALA A 263 10.74 0.22 17.83
N ILE A 264 10.73 -0.68 18.83
CA ILE A 264 9.61 -0.83 19.76
C ILE A 264 9.38 0.46 20.55
N ARG A 265 10.43 1.12 21.04
CA ARG A 265 10.30 2.40 21.73
C ARG A 265 9.59 3.44 20.88
N LYS A 266 9.98 3.58 19.60
CA LYS A 266 9.33 4.51 18.66
C LYS A 266 7.86 4.19 18.40
N ILE A 267 7.50 2.91 18.31
CA ILE A 267 6.11 2.46 18.13
C ILE A 267 5.28 2.69 19.40
N CYS A 268 5.88 2.52 20.58
CA CYS A 268 5.17 2.65 21.85
C CYS A 268 4.90 4.11 22.24
N THR A 269 5.79 5.05 21.91
CA THR A 269 5.62 6.48 22.23
C THR A 269 4.23 7.05 21.85
N PRO A 270 3.75 6.92 20.60
CA PRO A 270 2.42 7.43 20.23
C PRO A 270 1.28 6.65 20.89
N ILE A 271 1.43 5.33 21.09
CA ILE A 271 0.42 4.49 21.75
C ILE A 271 0.22 4.95 23.20
N SER A 272 1.33 5.21 23.91
CA SER A 272 1.31 5.72 25.28
C SER A 272 0.74 7.14 25.34
N ALA A 273 1.17 8.04 24.45
CA ALA A 273 0.66 9.41 24.38
C ALA A 273 -0.85 9.47 24.08
N ALA A 274 -1.33 8.64 23.15
CA ALA A 274 -2.74 8.54 22.79
C ALA A 274 -3.61 8.07 23.98
N ARG A 275 -3.07 7.18 24.83
CA ARG A 275 -3.73 6.73 26.05
C ARG A 275 -3.69 7.77 27.17
N GLU A 276 -2.57 8.44 27.38
CA GLU A 276 -2.42 9.46 28.40
C GLU A 276 -3.39 10.62 28.16
N SER A 277 -3.45 11.12 26.92
CA SER A 277 -4.43 12.15 26.53
C SER A 277 -5.88 11.74 26.82
N ARG A 278 -6.23 10.45 26.68
CA ARG A 278 -7.56 9.94 27.02
C ARG A 278 -7.78 9.84 28.54
N ARG A 279 -6.76 9.42 29.29
CA ARG A 279 -6.84 9.38 30.76
C ARG A 279 -7.12 10.76 31.31
N ASP A 280 -6.39 11.78 30.83
CA ASP A 280 -6.58 13.17 31.24
C ASP A 280 -7.97 13.69 30.87
N ARG A 281 -8.50 13.37 29.68
CA ARG A 281 -9.88 13.71 29.29
C ARG A 281 -10.94 13.05 30.18
N LEU A 282 -10.74 11.78 30.56
CA LEU A 282 -11.66 11.07 31.45
C LEU A 282 -11.60 11.61 32.89
N GLU A 283 -10.40 11.95 33.37
CA GLU A 283 -10.21 12.58 34.67
C GLU A 283 -10.81 13.99 34.70
N ALA A 284 -10.65 14.80 33.64
CA ALA A 284 -11.31 16.10 33.49
C ALA A 284 -12.84 15.98 33.46
N THR A 285 -13.40 15.00 32.73
CA THR A 285 -14.85 14.76 32.70
C THR A 285 -15.38 14.31 34.07
N ARG A 286 -14.62 13.49 34.81
CA ARG A 286 -14.96 13.08 36.18
C ARG A 286 -14.87 14.24 37.17
N ALA A 287 -13.87 15.11 37.03
CA ALA A 287 -13.70 16.32 37.84
C ALA A 287 -14.84 17.31 37.61
N ASP A 288 -15.26 17.53 36.35
CA ASP A 288 -16.38 18.40 36.00
C ASP A 288 -17.72 17.85 36.53
N ARG A 289 -17.94 16.53 36.44
CA ARG A 289 -19.11 15.87 37.07
C ARG A 289 -19.12 16.00 38.60
N ARG A 290 -17.95 15.93 39.26
CA ARG A 290 -17.83 16.13 40.71
C ARG A 290 -18.02 17.61 41.11
N GLY A 291 -17.51 18.55 40.31
CA GLY A 291 -17.70 19.99 40.49
C GLY A 291 -19.15 20.44 40.27
N GLY A 292 -19.82 19.88 39.26
CA GLY A 292 -21.24 20.09 38.97
C GLY A 292 -22.17 19.51 40.06
N ALA A 293 -21.85 18.34 40.60
CA ALA A 293 -22.60 17.75 41.71
C ALA A 293 -22.44 18.52 43.04
N SER A 294 -21.24 19.06 43.30
CA SER A 294 -20.98 19.96 44.44
C SER A 294 -21.75 21.28 44.31
N ARG A 295 -21.75 21.90 43.13
CA ARG A 295 -22.52 23.13 42.85
C ARG A 295 -24.04 22.91 42.84
N GLY A 296 -24.50 21.74 42.39
CA GLY A 296 -25.91 21.35 42.41
C GLY A 296 -26.46 21.15 43.82
N ARG A 297 -25.69 20.49 44.71
CA ARG A 297 -26.06 20.35 46.13
C ARG A 297 -26.04 21.67 46.90
N GLY A 298 -25.09 22.56 46.61
CA GLY A 298 -25.04 23.90 47.22
C GLY A 298 -26.24 24.78 46.82
N ARG A 299 -26.67 24.73 45.55
CA ARG A 299 -27.85 25.45 45.07
C ARG A 299 -29.17 24.90 45.60
N SER A 300 -29.32 23.59 45.74
CA SER A 300 -30.54 23.00 46.34
C SER A 300 -30.65 23.31 47.84
N HIS A 301 -29.52 23.37 48.56
CA HIS A 301 -29.54 23.72 49.98
C HIS A 301 -29.83 25.21 50.21
N ALA A 302 -29.26 26.09 49.40
CA ALA A 302 -29.53 27.53 49.45
C ALA A 302 -30.99 27.86 49.09
N ARG A 303 -31.56 27.17 48.09
CA ARG A 303 -32.97 27.37 47.70
C ARG A 303 -33.96 26.84 48.73
N ALA A 304 -33.62 25.78 49.46
CA ALA A 304 -34.44 25.27 50.56
C ALA A 304 -34.42 26.20 51.80
N GLN A 305 -33.29 26.85 52.07
CA GLN A 305 -33.21 27.85 53.15
C GLN A 305 -33.94 29.16 52.81
N ASP A 306 -33.91 29.58 51.55
CA ASP A 306 -34.60 30.80 51.08
C ASP A 306 -36.13 30.61 50.96
N GLN A 307 -36.60 29.36 50.85
CA GLN A 307 -38.03 29.02 50.90
C GLN A 307 -38.54 28.99 52.36
N ALA A 308 -37.74 28.51 53.31
CA ALA A 308 -38.10 28.46 54.73
C ALA A 308 -38.12 29.85 55.41
N ALA A 309 -37.37 30.83 54.89
CA ALA A 309 -37.36 32.20 55.40
C ALA A 309 -38.51 33.09 54.89
N ARG A 310 -39.42 32.55 54.06
CA ARG A 310 -40.60 33.26 53.55
C ARG A 310 -41.92 32.82 54.17
N ASP A 311 -41.90 31.78 55.00
CA ASP A 311 -43.08 31.18 55.64
C ASP A 311 -43.15 31.46 57.17
N ASP A 312 -42.28 32.33 57.70
CA ASP A 312 -42.36 32.95 59.04
C ASP A 312 -42.54 34.47 58.92
#